data_AF-A0A936WG47-F1
#
_entry.id   AF-A0A936WG47-F1
#
_cell.length_a   1.000
_cell.length_b   1.000
_cell.length_c   1.000
_cell.angle_alpha   90.00
_cell.angle_beta   90.00
_cell.angle_gamma   90.00
#
_symmetry.space_group_name_H-M   'P 1'
#
loop_
_entity.id
_entity.type
_entity.pdbx_description
1 polymer ?
#
loop_
_entity_poly.entity_id
_entity_poly.type
_entity_poly.pdbx_seq_one_letter_code
_entity_poly.pdbx_strand_id
1 'polypeptide(L)'
;MAAMLKRSERINLGHCLIRLPILSRLAQLDVLQACQARRFGDIFTADQHSVYLFLFACRESDVDSTLDRLFSVPVAELFSSHIIEPTPELILESLGQLQRDNENSPISDYSAMLQLGLPILEDKAKRPTATTGPQEKVVQISRLSSIEITEPKLTCPVVKHRTMRPFPLPRHATADILSTLSKQAP
;
A
#
# COMPACT_ATOMS: atom_id res chain seq x y z
N MET A 1 18.68 -3.61 4.94
CA MET A 1 18.42 -2.89 3.67
C MET A 1 19.66 -2.79 2.75
N ALA A 2 20.85 -2.38 3.22
CA ALA A 2 22.04 -2.18 2.35
C ALA A 2 22.43 -3.38 1.45
N ALA A 3 22.32 -4.61 1.94
CA ALA A 3 22.58 -5.81 1.13
C ALA A 3 21.56 -5.98 -0.03
N MET A 4 20.31 -5.54 0.17
CA MET A 4 19.27 -5.56 -0.87
C MET A 4 19.50 -4.49 -1.92
N LEU A 5 19.93 -3.28 -1.55
CA LEU A 5 20.31 -2.22 -2.49
C LEU A 5 21.41 -2.71 -3.44
N LYS A 6 22.53 -3.20 -2.88
CA LYS A 6 23.63 -3.81 -3.66
C LYS A 6 23.21 -5.00 -4.52
N ARG A 7 22.16 -5.72 -4.13
CA ARG A 7 21.62 -6.82 -4.93
C ARG A 7 20.79 -6.29 -6.08
N SER A 8 19.90 -5.34 -5.83
CA SER A 8 19.00 -4.74 -6.83
C SER A 8 19.76 -4.05 -7.96
N GLU A 9 20.86 -3.35 -7.66
CA GLU A 9 21.75 -2.74 -8.65
C GLU A 9 22.37 -3.80 -9.58
N ARG A 10 22.89 -4.89 -9.00
CA ARG A 10 23.54 -5.97 -9.77
C ARG A 10 22.62 -6.66 -10.77
N ILE A 11 21.32 -6.70 -10.47
CA ILE A 11 20.31 -7.35 -11.33
C ILE A 11 19.42 -6.34 -12.07
N ASN A 12 19.76 -5.05 -12.02
CA ASN A 12 18.98 -3.94 -12.60
C ASN A 12 17.48 -4.02 -12.28
N LEU A 13 17.18 -4.26 -11.00
CA LEU A 13 15.82 -4.35 -10.51
C LEU A 13 15.46 -3.08 -9.75
N GLY A 14 14.30 -2.49 -10.08
CA GLY A 14 13.80 -1.28 -9.43
C GLY A 14 13.60 -1.50 -7.93
N HIS A 15 13.84 -0.44 -7.17
CA HIS A 15 13.56 -0.36 -5.76
C HIS A 15 13.24 1.10 -5.39
N CYS A 16 12.51 1.28 -4.31
CA CYS A 16 12.27 2.61 -3.74
C CYS A 16 12.03 2.51 -2.23
N LEU A 17 12.45 3.54 -1.51
CA LEU A 17 11.92 3.81 -0.17
C LEU A 17 10.79 4.82 -0.30
N ILE A 18 9.72 4.61 0.45
CA ILE A 18 8.58 5.51 0.49
C ILE A 18 8.41 5.96 1.93
N ARG A 19 8.43 7.27 2.16
CA ARG A 19 8.07 7.87 3.44
C ARG A 19 6.64 8.37 3.38
N LEU A 20 5.84 7.96 4.37
CA LEU A 20 4.41 8.18 4.44
C LEU A 20 4.08 8.89 5.76
N PRO A 21 4.00 10.24 5.79
CA PRO A 21 3.66 10.96 7.00
C PRO A 21 2.21 10.69 7.42
N ILE A 22 2.05 10.17 8.64
CA ILE A 22 0.79 9.76 9.24
C ILE A 22 -0.06 11.00 9.55
N LEU A 23 -1.37 10.89 9.34
CA LEU A 23 -2.30 11.92 9.78
C LEU A 23 -2.34 11.97 11.31
N SER A 24 -2.17 13.16 11.89
CA SER A 24 -2.06 13.39 13.34
C SER A 24 -3.22 12.87 14.20
N ARG A 25 -4.36 12.54 13.59
CA ARG A 25 -5.54 11.97 14.25
C ARG A 25 -5.47 10.44 14.43
N LEU A 26 -4.50 9.77 13.81
CA LEU A 26 -4.39 8.30 13.80
C LEU A 26 -3.24 7.83 14.68
N ALA A 27 -3.45 6.70 15.35
CA ALA A 27 -2.37 6.00 16.04
C ALA A 27 -1.51 5.22 15.04
N GLN A 28 -0.21 5.10 15.32
CA GLN A 28 0.73 4.37 14.47
C GLN A 28 0.30 2.90 14.33
N LEU A 29 -0.22 2.30 15.41
CA LEU A 29 -0.69 0.92 15.38
C LEU A 29 -1.81 0.72 14.35
N ASP A 30 -2.79 1.61 14.27
CA ASP A 30 -3.92 1.48 13.35
C ASP A 30 -3.44 1.51 11.89
N VAL A 31 -2.50 2.42 11.61
CA VAL A 31 -1.87 2.53 10.29
C VAL A 31 -1.05 1.28 9.95
N LEU A 32 -0.28 0.78 10.91
CA LEU A 32 0.53 -0.43 10.72
C LEU A 32 -0.37 -1.67 10.51
N GLN A 33 -1.51 -1.75 11.20
CA GLN A 33 -2.49 -2.83 11.03
C GLN A 33 -3.24 -2.76 9.69
N ALA A 34 -3.44 -1.55 9.15
CA ALA A 34 -4.02 -1.37 7.83
C ALA A 34 -3.08 -1.83 6.69
N CYS A 35 -1.78 -1.96 6.97
CA CYS A 35 -0.80 -2.47 6.01
C CYS A 35 -0.90 -4.00 5.88
N GLN A 36 -1.20 -4.46 4.67
CA GLN A 36 -1.32 -5.86 4.27
C GLN A 36 -0.07 -6.37 3.54
N ALA A 37 1.09 -5.70 3.69
CA ALA A 37 2.32 -6.12 3.05
C ALA A 37 2.62 -7.61 3.35
N ARG A 38 2.55 -8.44 2.30
CA ARG A 38 2.70 -9.92 2.38
C ARG A 38 3.75 -10.47 1.43
N ARG A 39 4.40 -9.60 0.64
CA ARG A 39 5.40 -10.02 -0.33
C ARG A 39 6.76 -10.20 0.34
N PHE A 40 7.42 -11.31 0.04
CA PHE A 40 8.81 -11.53 0.41
C PHE A 40 9.69 -10.45 -0.23
N GLY A 41 10.27 -9.57 0.59
CA GLY A 41 11.20 -8.53 0.14
C GLY A 41 10.76 -7.10 0.45
N ASP A 42 9.48 -6.88 0.78
CA ASP A 42 9.05 -5.55 1.25
C ASP A 42 9.35 -5.44 2.75
N ILE A 43 9.94 -4.32 3.15
CA ILE A 43 10.28 -4.05 4.56
C ILE A 43 9.47 -2.85 5.00
N PHE A 44 8.91 -2.94 6.20
CA PHE A 44 8.03 -1.93 6.76
C PHE A 44 8.48 -1.56 8.16
N THR A 45 8.53 -0.27 8.45
CA THR A 45 8.85 0.28 9.77
C THR A 45 8.13 1.61 9.97
N ALA A 46 8.03 2.10 11.20
CA ALA A 46 7.40 3.37 11.51
C ALA A 46 8.18 4.08 12.60
N ASP A 47 8.20 5.41 12.53
CA ASP A 47 8.55 6.27 13.64
C ASP A 47 7.27 6.89 14.25
N GLN A 48 7.41 7.95 15.04
CA GLN A 48 6.28 8.61 15.69
C GLN A 48 5.36 9.38 14.72
N HIS A 49 5.84 9.74 13.53
CA HIS A 49 5.16 10.66 12.60
C HIS A 49 4.98 10.10 11.19
N SER A 50 5.75 9.10 10.81
CA SER A 50 5.85 8.57 9.46
C SER A 50 6.02 7.06 9.46
N VAL A 51 5.49 6.45 8.43
CA VAL A 51 5.76 5.08 8.06
C VAL A 51 6.79 5.06 6.93
N TYR A 52 7.70 4.11 6.98
CA TYR A 52 8.72 3.88 5.96
C TYR A 52 8.51 2.49 5.36
N LEU A 53 8.37 2.47 4.03
CA LEU A 53 8.11 1.27 3.27
C LEU A 53 9.19 1.14 2.20
N PHE A 54 10.00 0.10 2.33
CA PHE A 54 10.94 -0.29 1.29
C PHE A 54 10.27 -1.31 0.37
N LEU A 55 10.17 -0.96 -0.91
CA LEU A 55 9.63 -1.85 -1.92
C LEU A 55 10.75 -2.40 -2.79
N PHE A 56 10.85 -3.72 -2.80
CA PHE A 56 11.75 -4.43 -3.71
C PHE A 56 11.02 -4.78 -5.00
N ALA A 57 11.71 -4.71 -6.15
CA ALA A 57 11.11 -4.95 -7.46
C ALA A 57 9.99 -3.94 -7.83
N CYS A 58 10.04 -2.73 -7.28
CA CYS A 58 9.08 -1.66 -7.54
C CYS A 58 9.81 -0.46 -8.15
N ARG A 59 9.29 0.09 -9.23
CA ARG A 59 9.75 1.35 -9.82
C ARG A 59 8.87 2.49 -9.31
N GLU A 60 9.40 3.71 -9.37
CA GLU A 60 8.66 4.92 -9.00
C GLU A 60 7.29 5.01 -9.69
N SER A 61 7.20 4.64 -10.97
CA SER A 61 5.95 4.65 -11.75
C SER A 61 4.87 3.69 -11.22
N ASP A 62 5.26 2.69 -10.43
CA ASP A 62 4.36 1.66 -9.92
C ASP A 62 3.93 1.94 -8.48
N VAL A 63 4.48 2.97 -7.83
CA VAL A 63 4.33 3.25 -6.40
C VAL A 63 2.87 3.44 -6.01
N ASP A 64 2.14 4.34 -6.66
CA ASP A 64 0.73 4.62 -6.33
C ASP A 64 -0.11 3.34 -6.39
N SER A 65 0.00 2.60 -7.50
CA SER A 65 -0.72 1.34 -7.68
C SER A 65 -0.31 0.26 -6.67
N THR A 66 0.90 0.33 -6.14
CA THR A 66 1.41 -0.61 -5.15
C THR A 66 0.90 -0.25 -3.76
N LEU A 67 0.90 1.03 -3.40
CA LEU A 67 0.34 1.53 -2.14
C LEU A 67 -1.16 1.19 -2.03
N ASP A 68 -1.94 1.39 -3.08
CA ASP A 68 -3.36 1.03 -3.11
C ASP A 68 -3.63 -0.46 -2.85
N ARG A 69 -2.68 -1.33 -3.18
CA ARG A 69 -2.77 -2.78 -2.94
C ARG A 69 -2.23 -3.19 -1.57
N LEU A 70 -1.35 -2.37 -1.00
CA LEU A 70 -0.71 -2.66 0.28
C LEU A 70 -1.60 -2.27 1.46
N PHE A 71 -2.50 -1.30 1.33
CA PHE A 71 -3.36 -0.87 2.42
C PHE A 71 -4.80 -1.39 2.27
N SER A 72 -5.43 -1.78 3.38
CA SER A 72 -6.84 -2.19 3.43
C SER A 72 -7.83 -1.05 3.21
N VAL A 73 -7.38 0.17 3.44
CA VAL A 73 -8.14 1.42 3.31
C VAL A 73 -7.39 2.37 2.37
N PRO A 74 -8.08 3.35 1.76
CA PRO A 74 -7.43 4.31 0.88
C PRO A 74 -6.25 5.03 1.56
N VAL A 75 -5.13 5.14 0.86
CA VAL A 75 -3.88 5.73 1.38
C VAL A 75 -4.09 7.14 1.91
N ALA A 76 -4.93 7.93 1.25
CA ALA A 76 -5.27 9.30 1.63
C ALA A 76 -6.07 9.41 2.96
N GLU A 77 -6.66 8.32 3.44
CA GLU A 77 -7.33 8.29 4.74
C GLU A 77 -6.36 8.11 5.91
N LEU A 78 -5.16 7.57 5.63
CA LEU A 78 -4.11 7.26 6.60
C LEU A 78 -2.99 8.29 6.60
N PHE A 79 -2.61 8.76 5.41
CA PHE A 79 -1.41 9.56 5.20
C PHE A 79 -1.74 10.91 4.57
N SER A 80 -0.96 11.91 4.93
CA SER A 80 -1.08 13.27 4.37
C SER A 80 -0.45 13.41 2.98
N SER A 81 0.59 12.61 2.72
CA SER A 81 1.38 12.62 1.51
C SER A 81 2.21 11.34 1.41
N HIS A 82 2.91 11.16 0.30
CA HIS A 82 3.99 10.19 0.18
C HIS A 82 5.20 10.86 -0.47
N ILE A 83 6.39 10.46 -0.04
CA ILE A 83 7.66 10.93 -0.59
C ILE A 83 8.40 9.71 -1.10
N ILE A 84 8.78 9.73 -2.38
CA ILE A 84 9.46 8.61 -3.04
C ILE A 84 10.94 8.90 -3.11
N GLU A 85 11.74 7.96 -2.65
CA GLU A 85 13.20 8.00 -2.69
C GLU A 85 13.69 6.83 -3.55
N PRO A 86 13.89 7.06 -4.86
CA PRO A 86 14.16 5.98 -5.82
C PRO A 86 15.64 5.58 -5.90
N THR A 87 16.54 6.39 -5.35
CA THR A 87 17.99 6.19 -5.47
C THR A 87 18.61 5.73 -4.15
N PRO A 88 19.64 4.88 -4.17
CA PRO A 88 20.35 4.43 -2.97
C PRO A 88 20.83 5.58 -2.08
N GLU A 89 21.29 6.69 -2.65
CA GLU A 89 21.82 7.84 -1.90
C GLU A 89 20.75 8.48 -1.01
N LEU A 90 19.58 8.78 -1.59
CA LEU A 90 18.43 9.32 -0.85
C LEU A 90 17.94 8.33 0.21
N ILE A 91 17.88 7.05 -0.12
CA ILE A 91 17.47 6.00 0.83
C ILE A 91 18.42 5.99 2.03
N LEU A 92 19.73 6.05 1.80
CA LEU A 92 20.73 6.07 2.88
C LEU A 92 20.64 7.34 3.72
N GLU A 93 20.37 8.49 3.11
CA GLU A 93 20.14 9.75 3.82
C GLU A 93 18.93 9.65 4.76
N SER A 94 17.79 9.14 4.26
CA SER A 94 16.58 8.96 5.06
C SER A 94 16.72 7.91 6.15
N LEU A 95 17.47 6.83 5.91
CA LEU A 95 17.82 5.88 6.96
C LEU A 95 18.69 6.53 8.05
N GLY A 96 19.65 7.37 7.66
CA GLY A 96 20.48 8.11 8.60
C GLY A 96 19.66 9.10 9.43
N GLN A 97 18.65 9.73 8.83
CA GLN A 97 17.72 10.59 9.54
C GLN A 97 16.86 9.79 10.53
N LEU A 98 16.26 8.69 10.09
CA LEU A 98 15.46 7.80 10.94
C LEU A 98 16.28 7.28 12.14
N GLN A 99 17.55 6.94 11.92
CA GLN A 99 18.43 6.49 13.00
C GLN A 99 18.66 7.59 14.04
N ARG A 100 18.97 8.83 13.61
CA ARG A 100 19.13 9.98 14.52
C ARG A 100 17.85 10.26 15.30
N ASP A 101 16.70 10.18 14.64
CA ASP A 101 15.42 10.43 15.28
C ASP A 101 15.12 9.36 16.34
N ASN A 102 15.45 8.10 16.06
CA ASN A 102 15.35 7.01 17.03
C ASN A 102 16.30 7.17 18.23
N GLU A 103 17.49 7.72 18.03
CA GLU A 103 18.44 8.03 19.12
C GLU A 103 17.91 9.14 20.03
N ASN A 104 17.27 10.17 19.46
CA ASN A 104 16.69 11.29 20.20
C ASN A 104 15.36 10.92 20.87
N SER A 105 14.57 10.06 20.24
CA SER A 105 13.26 9.64 20.70
C SER A 105 13.01 8.18 20.30
N PRO A 106 13.24 7.22 21.20
CA PRO A 106 13.15 5.80 20.91
C PRO A 106 11.81 5.40 20.28
N ILE A 107 11.88 4.70 19.15
CA ILE A 107 10.73 4.15 18.45
C ILE A 107 10.15 2.99 19.26
N SER A 108 8.82 2.92 19.35
CA SER A 108 8.14 1.80 20.00
C SER A 108 8.17 0.55 19.14
N ASP A 109 8.48 -0.61 19.74
CA ASP A 109 8.42 -1.89 19.04
C ASP A 109 6.97 -2.40 18.97
N TYR A 110 6.37 -2.29 17.79
CA TYR A 110 5.01 -2.74 17.52
C TYR A 110 4.91 -4.21 17.08
N SER A 111 6.03 -4.91 16.93
CA SER A 111 6.09 -6.26 16.35
C SER A 111 5.17 -7.25 17.08
N ALA A 112 5.20 -7.25 18.41
CA ALA A 112 4.37 -8.13 19.23
C ALA A 112 2.86 -7.87 19.05
N MET A 113 2.47 -6.59 18.94
CA MET A 113 1.06 -6.21 18.80
C MET A 113 0.51 -6.51 17.41
N LEU A 114 1.35 -6.37 16.38
CA LEU A 114 1.01 -6.77 15.01
C LEU A 114 0.86 -8.29 14.88
N GLN A 115 1.64 -9.07 15.63
CA GLN A 115 1.52 -10.53 15.67
C GLN A 115 0.21 -11.01 16.29
N LEU A 116 -0.36 -10.25 17.24
CA LEU A 116 -1.60 -10.58 17.95
C LEU A 116 -2.87 -10.41 17.11
N GLY A 117 -2.78 -9.77 15.93
CA GLY A 117 -3.89 -9.69 14.98
C GLY A 117 -5.17 -9.09 15.56
N LEU A 118 -5.04 -8.09 16.45
CA LEU A 118 -6.22 -7.43 17.03
C LEU A 118 -7.00 -6.73 15.91
N PRO A 119 -8.32 -7.00 15.80
CA PRO A 119 -9.13 -6.39 14.76
C PRO A 119 -9.17 -4.88 14.96
N ILE A 120 -9.02 -4.14 13.87
CA ILE A 120 -9.32 -2.70 13.82
C ILE A 120 -10.76 -2.57 14.32
N LEU A 121 -10.95 -1.86 15.43
CA LEU A 121 -12.28 -1.55 15.93
C LEU A 121 -12.90 -0.57 14.93
N GLU A 122 -13.62 -1.11 13.94
CA GLU A 122 -14.47 -0.32 13.07
C GLU A 122 -15.54 0.35 13.94
N ASP A 123 -15.30 1.60 14.36
CA ASP A 123 -16.37 2.44 14.88
C ASP A 123 -17.29 2.78 13.70
N LYS A 124 -18.26 1.88 13.46
CA LYS A 124 -19.45 2.22 12.68
C LYS A 124 -20.25 3.24 13.48
N ALA A 125 -19.82 4.50 13.41
CA ALA A 125 -20.59 5.66 13.82
C ALA A 125 -21.85 5.76 12.93
N LYS A 126 -22.85 5.02 13.38
CA LYS A 126 -24.23 4.94 12.92
C LYS A 126 -24.88 6.31 13.13
N ARG A 127 -25.20 7.03 12.04
CA ARG A 127 -26.28 8.02 12.09
C ARG A 127 -27.62 7.27 12.13
N PRO A 128 -28.49 7.51 13.14
CA PRO A 128 -29.76 6.80 13.27
C PRO A 128 -30.85 7.45 12.40
N THR A 129 -31.50 6.65 11.56
CA THR A 129 -32.91 6.84 11.23
C THR A 129 -33.62 5.50 11.37
N ALA A 130 -34.67 5.53 12.17
CA ALA A 130 -35.39 4.41 12.75
C ALA A 130 -36.06 3.48 11.74
N THR A 131 -36.33 2.24 12.17
CA THR A 131 -37.69 1.65 12.30
C THR A 131 -37.65 0.12 12.12
N THR A 132 -37.75 -0.57 13.26
CA THR A 132 -38.55 -1.79 13.55
C THR A 132 -38.11 -3.18 13.04
N GLY A 133 -37.92 -4.11 13.98
CA GLY A 133 -38.10 -5.56 13.77
C GLY A 133 -37.06 -6.46 14.44
N PRO A 134 -37.40 -7.27 15.47
CA PRO A 134 -36.43 -8.01 16.29
C PRO A 134 -36.22 -9.45 15.80
N GLN A 135 -34.99 -9.97 15.85
CA GLN A 135 -34.74 -11.35 16.31
C GLN A 135 -33.28 -11.54 16.75
N GLU A 136 -33.22 -11.98 17.99
CA GLU A 136 -32.13 -12.43 18.84
C GLU A 136 -31.63 -13.82 18.38
N LYS A 137 -30.30 -14.00 18.28
CA LYS A 137 -29.69 -15.31 18.53
C LYS A 137 -28.22 -15.22 18.91
N VAL A 138 -28.04 -15.23 20.22
CA VAL A 138 -26.87 -15.76 20.93
C VAL A 138 -26.63 -17.21 20.52
N VAL A 139 -25.38 -17.64 20.39
CA VAL A 139 -24.83 -18.91 20.95
C VAL A 139 -23.37 -19.11 20.52
N GLN A 140 -22.51 -18.93 21.53
CA GLN A 140 -21.44 -19.81 22.01
C GLN A 140 -20.39 -20.41 21.06
N ILE A 141 -19.17 -19.95 21.36
CA ILE A 141 -17.88 -20.64 21.32
C ILE A 141 -18.03 -22.15 21.62
N SER A 142 -17.57 -23.00 20.70
CA SER A 142 -17.37 -24.42 20.95
C SER A 142 -16.01 -24.87 20.41
N ARG A 143 -15.30 -25.57 21.29
CA ARG A 143 -13.90 -25.97 21.25
C ARG A 143 -13.58 -26.97 20.14
N LEU A 144 -12.27 -27.07 19.86
CA LEU A 144 -11.61 -28.05 19.01
C LEU A 144 -12.14 -29.49 19.16
N SER A 145 -12.28 -30.17 18.04
CA SER A 145 -11.96 -31.60 17.93
C SER A 145 -11.60 -31.96 16.47
N SER A 146 -10.35 -32.39 16.30
CA SER A 146 -9.87 -33.49 15.45
C SER A 146 -10.31 -33.60 13.98
N ILE A 147 -9.36 -33.24 13.11
CA ILE A 147 -8.81 -34.04 11.98
C ILE A 147 -9.73 -35.12 11.39
N GLU A 148 -10.08 -34.93 10.12
CA GLU A 148 -10.10 -36.03 9.15
C GLU A 148 -9.52 -35.56 7.81
N ILE A 149 -8.50 -36.28 7.36
CA ILE A 149 -7.81 -36.09 6.09
C ILE A 149 -8.73 -36.70 5.02
N THR A 150 -9.17 -35.90 4.07
CA THR A 150 -9.78 -36.41 2.84
C THR A 150 -9.33 -35.54 1.68
N GLU A 151 -8.55 -36.12 0.76
CA GLU A 151 -8.18 -35.48 -0.51
C GLU A 151 -9.43 -35.14 -1.32
N PRO A 152 -9.61 -33.89 -1.79
CA PRO A 152 -10.54 -33.60 -2.86
C PRO A 152 -9.79 -33.46 -4.18
N LYS A 153 -10.04 -34.44 -5.05
CA LYS A 153 -9.71 -34.47 -6.48
C LYS A 153 -10.40 -33.29 -7.17
N LEU A 154 -9.69 -32.18 -7.41
CA LEU A 154 -10.21 -31.06 -8.21
C LEU A 154 -9.80 -31.19 -9.67
N THR A 155 -10.76 -31.64 -10.47
CA THR A 155 -10.81 -31.41 -11.92
C THR A 155 -11.11 -29.93 -12.16
N CYS A 156 -10.24 -29.21 -12.86
CA CYS A 156 -10.45 -27.81 -13.21
C CYS A 156 -11.50 -27.68 -14.34
N PRO A 157 -12.62 -26.95 -14.16
CA PRO A 157 -13.41 -26.50 -15.30
C PRO A 157 -12.73 -25.29 -15.96
N VAL A 158 -12.44 -25.40 -17.24
CA VAL A 158 -11.98 -24.32 -18.11
C VAL A 158 -13.05 -23.22 -18.15
N VAL A 159 -12.79 -22.10 -17.48
CA VAL A 159 -13.61 -20.89 -17.60
C VAL A 159 -13.29 -20.22 -18.93
N LYS A 160 -14.30 -20.11 -19.80
CA LYS A 160 -14.21 -19.43 -21.09
C LYS A 160 -13.83 -17.96 -20.85
N HIS A 161 -12.69 -17.55 -21.40
CA HIS A 161 -12.22 -16.17 -21.38
C HIS A 161 -13.31 -15.22 -21.93
N ARG A 162 -13.73 -14.24 -21.11
CA ARG A 162 -14.43 -13.05 -21.62
C ARG A 162 -13.40 -12.21 -22.38
N THR A 163 -13.51 -12.18 -23.70
CA THR A 163 -12.78 -11.26 -24.57
C THR A 163 -13.18 -9.82 -24.19
N MET A 164 -12.27 -9.11 -23.50
CA MET A 164 -12.39 -7.68 -23.26
C MET A 164 -12.28 -6.95 -24.60
N ARG A 165 -13.26 -6.09 -24.91
CA ARG A 165 -13.23 -5.24 -26.09
C ARG A 165 -12.25 -4.09 -25.85
N PRO A 166 -11.43 -3.70 -26.83
CA PRO A 166 -10.51 -2.58 -26.68
C PRO A 166 -11.28 -1.27 -26.49
N PHE A 167 -10.88 -0.51 -25.46
CA PHE A 167 -11.35 0.85 -25.21
C PHE A 167 -10.84 1.79 -26.32
N PRO A 168 -11.69 2.60 -26.97
CA PRO A 168 -11.22 3.59 -27.93
C PRO A 168 -10.55 4.75 -27.20
N LEU A 169 -9.27 4.96 -27.46
CA LEU A 169 -8.55 6.16 -27.05
C LEU A 169 -9.07 7.37 -27.85
N PRO A 170 -9.31 8.53 -27.22
CA PRO A 170 -9.69 9.74 -27.93
C PRO A 170 -8.54 10.22 -28.83
N ARG A 171 -8.83 10.34 -30.13
CA ARG A 171 -7.94 10.95 -31.13
C ARG A 171 -7.86 12.45 -30.84
N HIS A 172 -6.73 12.90 -30.30
CA HIS A 172 -6.40 14.32 -30.31
C HIS A 172 -6.24 14.78 -31.77
N ALA A 173 -7.12 15.68 -32.19
CA ALA A 173 -7.00 16.41 -33.43
C ALA A 173 -5.87 17.44 -33.27
N THR A 174 -4.71 17.17 -33.85
CA THR A 174 -3.75 18.22 -34.17
C THR A 174 -4.15 18.77 -35.54
N ALA A 175 -4.97 19.82 -35.52
CA ALA A 175 -5.28 20.59 -36.70
C ALA A 175 -4.04 21.40 -37.12
N ASP A 176 -3.81 21.39 -38.43
CA ASP A 176 -2.86 22.17 -39.18
C ASP A 176 -2.85 23.65 -38.80
N ILE A 177 -1.65 24.20 -38.53
CA ILE A 177 -1.35 25.61 -38.88
C ILE A 177 0.08 25.65 -39.42
N LEU A 178 0.22 25.34 -40.71
CA LEU A 178 1.33 25.77 -41.55
C LEU A 178 0.76 26.79 -42.54
N SER A 179 1.48 27.89 -42.70
CA SER A 179 1.30 28.97 -43.68
C SER A 179 0.30 30.10 -43.34
N THR A 180 0.87 31.19 -42.84
CA THR A 180 0.54 32.50 -43.43
C THR A 180 1.86 33.20 -43.78
N LEU A 181 2.03 33.34 -45.08
CA LEU A 181 3.07 34.04 -45.80
C LEU A 181 3.10 35.54 -45.45
N SER A 182 4.33 36.06 -45.33
CA SER A 182 4.85 37.25 -46.03
C SER A 182 4.40 38.66 -45.61
N LYS A 183 5.37 39.58 -45.75
CA LYS A 183 5.36 41.07 -45.65
C LYS A 183 5.60 41.60 -44.22
N GLN A 184 6.52 42.52 -43.95
CA GLN A 184 7.31 43.45 -44.77
C GLN A 184 8.45 44.00 -43.88
N ALA A 185 9.61 44.27 -44.48
CA ALA A 185 10.70 45.07 -43.89
C ALA A 185 10.25 46.53 -43.61
N PRO A 186 10.98 47.28 -42.78
CA PRO A 186 12.10 48.06 -43.29
C PRO A 186 13.42 47.91 -42.52
#